data_AF-A0A2K6L7C1-F1
#
_entry.id   AF-A0A2K6L7C1-F1
#
_cell.length_a   1.000
_cell.length_b   1.000
_cell.length_c   1.000
_cell.angle_alpha   90.00
_cell.angle_beta   90.00
_cell.angle_gamma   90.00
#
_symmetry.space_group_name_H-M   'P 1'
#
loop_
_entity.id
_entity.type
_entity.pdbx_description
1 polymer ?
#
loop_
_entity_poly.entity_id
_entity_poly.type
_entity_poly.pdbx_seq_one_letter_code
_entity_poly.pdbx_strand_id
1 'polypeptide(L)'
;MSVKWTSVILLIQLSFYFSSGSCGKVLVWAAEYSHWMNMKTILEELVQRGHEVTVLASSFENFSMEDVKRWSELPKDTFWLYFSQMQEMMWMFGDIIRNFCKDMVSNKKLMKKLQESRFDVVFADPFFPCSELLAELFNIPLVYSLRFTPGYIFEKHCVGFIFPPSYVPVVMSELSDQMTFMERVKNMIYMLSFDFCFQMYDLKKWDQFYSEVLGRPTTLTETMGKADIWLIRNSWNFQFPHPLLPNVDFVGGLHCKPAKPLPKEMEEFVQSSGEHGVVVFSLGSMVTNMKAERANVIASALAQIPQKVR
;
A
#
# COMPACT_ATOMS: atom_id res chain seq x y z
N MET A 1 -50.09 -25.14 21.48
CA MET A 1 -49.91 -23.89 20.71
C MET A 1 -50.20 -24.18 19.26
N SER A 2 -50.96 -23.32 18.56
CA SER A 2 -51.23 -23.48 17.12
C SER A 2 -49.92 -23.33 16.33
N VAL A 3 -49.79 -24.09 15.23
CA VAL A 3 -48.62 -24.08 14.32
C VAL A 3 -48.23 -22.65 13.89
N LYS A 4 -49.20 -21.74 13.82
CA LYS A 4 -48.97 -20.31 13.53
C LYS A 4 -48.14 -19.61 14.61
N TRP A 5 -48.36 -19.92 15.88
CA TRP A 5 -47.63 -19.31 17.00
C TRP A 5 -46.19 -19.83 17.09
N THR A 6 -45.96 -21.11 16.80
CA THR A 6 -44.61 -21.67 16.73
C THR A 6 -43.80 -21.06 15.58
N SER A 7 -44.40 -20.82 14.41
CA SER A 7 -43.73 -20.16 13.28
C SER A 7 -43.38 -18.70 13.57
N VAL A 8 -44.27 -17.96 14.26
CA VAL A 8 -44.01 -16.57 14.65
C VAL A 8 -42.86 -16.48 15.66
N ILE A 9 -42.83 -17.36 16.66
CA ILE A 9 -41.75 -17.40 17.65
C ILE A 9 -40.41 -17.75 16.98
N LEU A 10 -40.41 -18.67 16.01
CA LEU A 10 -39.21 -19.05 15.27
C LEU A 10 -38.67 -17.90 14.41
N LEU A 11 -39.55 -17.15 13.73
CA LEU A 11 -39.17 -15.97 12.94
C LEU A 11 -38.61 -14.85 13.82
N ILE A 12 -39.20 -14.63 14.99
CA ILE A 12 -38.71 -13.64 15.96
C ILE A 12 -37.32 -14.07 16.47
N GLN A 13 -37.13 -15.34 16.84
CA GLN A 13 -35.81 -15.85 17.22
C GLN A 13 -34.79 -15.70 16.09
N LEU A 14 -35.14 -16.06 14.86
CA LEU A 14 -34.27 -15.88 13.69
C LEU A 14 -33.91 -14.40 13.48
N SER A 15 -34.83 -13.46 13.71
CA SER A 15 -34.53 -12.01 13.62
C SER A 15 -33.57 -11.50 14.71
N PHE A 16 -33.46 -12.20 15.85
CA PHE A 16 -32.45 -11.92 16.88
C PHE A 16 -31.11 -12.61 16.62
N TYR A 17 -31.08 -13.69 15.81
CA TYR A 17 -29.85 -14.37 15.36
C TYR A 17 -29.27 -13.78 14.07
N PHE A 18 -30.11 -13.20 13.20
CA PHE A 18 -29.70 -12.48 12.01
C PHE A 18 -29.67 -10.98 12.30
N SER A 19 -28.52 -10.49 12.76
CA SER A 19 -28.19 -9.08 12.58
C SER A 19 -28.26 -8.79 11.08
N SER A 20 -29.11 -7.84 10.67
CA SER A 20 -28.98 -7.23 9.35
C SER A 20 -27.64 -6.48 9.36
N GLY A 21 -26.57 -7.12 8.89
CA GLY A 21 -25.29 -6.46 8.70
C GLY A 21 -25.52 -5.29 7.75
N SER A 22 -25.42 -4.06 8.27
CA SER A 22 -25.47 -2.86 7.43
C SER A 22 -24.26 -2.89 6.52
N CYS A 23 -24.50 -3.17 5.24
CA CYS A 23 -23.47 -3.16 4.22
C CYS A 23 -23.09 -1.70 3.95
N GLY A 24 -21.96 -1.26 4.49
CA GLY A 24 -21.43 0.08 4.24
C GLY A 24 -20.98 0.29 2.79
N LYS A 25 -21.02 1.54 2.34
CA LYS A 25 -20.54 2.01 1.04
C LYS A 25 -19.11 2.53 1.16
N VAL A 26 -18.18 1.92 0.45
CA VAL A 26 -16.76 2.23 0.49
C VAL A 26 -16.36 2.96 -0.77
N LEU A 27 -15.85 4.18 -0.62
CA LEU A 27 -15.20 4.91 -1.71
C LEU A 27 -13.72 4.57 -1.73
N VAL A 28 -13.21 4.13 -2.87
CA VAL A 28 -11.80 3.74 -3.01
C VAL A 28 -11.07 4.73 -3.90
N TRP A 29 -10.00 5.32 -3.39
CA TRP A 29 -9.03 6.04 -4.23
C TRP A 29 -8.04 5.04 -4.81
N ALA A 30 -8.08 4.82 -6.12
CA ALA A 30 -7.30 3.75 -6.74
C ALA A 30 -5.80 4.01 -6.64
N ALA A 31 -5.06 2.94 -6.31
CA ALA A 31 -3.62 2.86 -6.46
C ALA A 31 -3.27 2.11 -7.75
N GLU A 32 -1.97 1.98 -8.04
CA GLU A 32 -1.45 1.27 -9.22
C GLU A 32 -0.56 0.08 -8.86
N TYR A 33 -0.34 -0.80 -9.84
CA TYR A 33 0.60 -1.94 -9.75
C TYR A 33 0.44 -2.78 -8.48
N SER A 34 1.54 -3.01 -7.75
CA SER A 34 1.55 -3.80 -6.51
C SER A 34 0.70 -3.18 -5.40
N HIS A 35 0.54 -1.86 -5.36
CA HIS A 35 -0.32 -1.20 -4.36
C HIS A 35 -1.78 -1.56 -4.63
N TRP A 36 -2.20 -1.54 -5.90
CA TRP A 36 -3.54 -2.00 -6.28
C TRP A 36 -3.80 -3.46 -5.92
N MET A 37 -2.86 -4.37 -6.20
CA MET A 37 -3.01 -5.79 -5.85
C MET A 37 -3.23 -6.00 -4.34
N ASN A 38 -2.53 -5.24 -3.50
CA ASN A 38 -2.70 -5.27 -2.04
C ASN A 38 -4.08 -4.75 -1.62
N MET A 39 -4.48 -3.58 -2.12
CA MET A 39 -5.79 -3.01 -1.83
C MET A 39 -6.91 -3.94 -2.27
N LYS A 40 -6.83 -4.46 -3.51
CA LYS A 40 -7.82 -5.36 -4.11
C LYS A 40 -8.14 -6.55 -3.22
N THR A 41 -7.15 -7.09 -2.50
CA THR A 41 -7.37 -8.22 -1.58
C THR A 41 -8.30 -7.86 -0.42
N ILE A 42 -8.15 -6.67 0.15
CA ILE A 42 -9.06 -6.15 1.18
C ILE A 42 -10.44 -5.86 0.58
N LEU A 43 -10.47 -5.24 -0.62
CA LEU A 43 -11.72 -4.89 -1.30
C LEU A 43 -12.57 -6.12 -1.68
N GLU A 44 -11.93 -7.19 -2.18
CA GLU A 44 -12.59 -8.46 -2.47
C GLU A 44 -13.30 -8.99 -1.21
N GLU A 45 -12.66 -8.88 -0.06
CA GLU A 45 -13.23 -9.35 1.20
C GLU A 45 -14.33 -8.46 1.78
N LEU A 46 -14.30 -7.16 1.49
CA LEU A 46 -15.41 -6.25 1.79
C LEU A 46 -16.62 -6.57 0.91
N VAL A 47 -16.42 -6.79 -0.39
CA VAL A 47 -17.50 -7.20 -1.32
C VAL A 47 -18.09 -8.54 -0.90
N GLN A 48 -17.25 -9.52 -0.52
CA GLN A 48 -17.73 -10.82 -0.04
C GLN A 48 -18.58 -10.71 1.24
N ARG A 49 -18.30 -9.71 2.08
CA ARG A 49 -19.10 -9.39 3.29
C ARG A 49 -20.34 -8.53 2.99
N GLY A 50 -20.58 -8.19 1.72
CA GLY A 50 -21.78 -7.49 1.26
C GLY A 50 -21.62 -5.98 1.07
N HIS A 51 -20.45 -5.40 1.37
CA HIS A 51 -20.21 -3.95 1.21
C HIS A 51 -20.25 -3.51 -0.26
N GLU A 52 -20.77 -2.30 -0.50
CA GLU A 52 -20.77 -1.67 -1.83
C GLU A 52 -19.45 -0.93 -2.04
N VAL A 53 -18.62 -1.41 -2.95
CA VAL A 53 -17.30 -0.80 -3.23
C VAL A 53 -17.36 -0.02 -4.54
N THR A 54 -17.07 1.29 -4.48
CA THR A 54 -16.91 2.14 -5.66
C THR A 54 -15.46 2.58 -5.79
N VAL A 55 -14.83 2.25 -6.91
CA VAL A 55 -13.43 2.59 -7.18
C VAL A 55 -13.34 3.81 -8.09
N LEU A 56 -12.63 4.84 -7.63
CA LEU A 56 -12.20 5.98 -8.44
C LEU A 56 -10.92 5.60 -9.15
N ALA A 57 -11.07 5.03 -10.34
CA ALA A 57 -9.94 4.68 -11.20
C ALA A 57 -9.41 5.93 -11.93
N SER A 58 -8.12 6.17 -11.79
CA SER A 58 -7.33 7.00 -12.69
C SER A 58 -6.71 6.14 -13.78
N SER A 59 -6.72 6.62 -15.01
CA SER A 59 -5.84 6.09 -16.04
C SER A 59 -4.51 6.84 -15.94
N PHE A 60 -3.57 6.34 -15.13
CA PHE A 60 -2.21 6.89 -15.10
C PHE A 60 -1.41 6.44 -16.34
N GLU A 61 -1.91 6.77 -17.54
CA GLU A 61 -1.26 6.42 -18.82
C GLU A 61 0.17 6.98 -18.94
N ASN A 62 0.52 7.98 -18.13
CA ASN A 62 1.79 8.68 -18.16
C ASN A 62 2.86 8.16 -17.18
N PHE A 63 2.56 7.21 -16.30
CA PHE A 63 3.62 6.60 -15.46
C PHE A 63 4.21 5.40 -16.19
N SER A 64 5.31 5.65 -16.91
CA SER A 64 5.96 4.62 -17.71
C SER A 64 6.71 3.63 -16.81
N MET A 65 6.67 2.35 -17.16
CA MET A 65 7.60 1.34 -16.57
C MET A 65 9.06 1.67 -16.87
N GLU A 66 9.33 2.54 -17.84
CA GLU A 66 10.66 3.00 -18.20
C GLU A 66 11.27 3.90 -17.12
N ASP A 67 10.46 4.75 -16.46
CA ASP A 67 10.91 5.57 -15.32
C ASP A 67 11.28 4.71 -14.11
N VAL A 68 10.51 3.66 -13.83
CA VAL A 68 10.84 2.70 -12.77
C VAL A 68 12.09 1.90 -13.13
N LYS A 69 12.21 1.48 -14.38
CA LYS A 69 13.39 0.74 -14.86
C LYS A 69 14.65 1.60 -14.73
N ARG A 70 14.58 2.88 -15.13
CA ARG A 70 15.67 3.84 -14.99
C ARG A 70 16.18 3.90 -13.55
N TRP A 71 15.27 3.86 -12.57
CA TRP A 71 15.63 3.81 -11.16
C TRP A 71 16.26 2.47 -10.72
N SER A 72 15.72 1.35 -11.17
CA SER A 72 16.23 0.02 -10.82
C SER A 72 17.66 -0.25 -11.32
N GLU A 73 18.07 0.44 -12.39
CA GLU A 73 19.38 0.29 -13.02
C GLU A 73 20.43 1.27 -12.48
N LEU A 74 20.09 2.09 -11.47
CA LEU A 74 20.98 3.11 -10.93
C LEU A 74 22.13 2.53 -10.12
N PRO A 75 23.35 3.08 -10.26
CA PRO A 75 24.45 2.83 -9.34
C PRO A 75 24.05 3.26 -7.92
N LYS A 76 23.87 2.28 -7.02
CA LYS A 76 23.62 2.52 -5.59
C LYS A 76 24.86 2.98 -4.82
N ASP A 77 26.02 3.02 -5.48
CA ASP A 77 27.33 3.33 -4.89
C ASP A 77 27.45 4.79 -4.46
N THR A 78 26.65 5.70 -5.05
CA THR A 78 26.62 7.12 -4.69
C THR A 78 25.31 7.46 -4.00
N PHE A 79 25.31 7.44 -2.66
CA PHE A 79 24.15 7.74 -1.80
C PHE A 79 23.38 8.99 -2.25
N TRP A 80 24.08 10.12 -2.45
CA TRP A 80 23.46 11.39 -2.81
C TRP A 80 22.80 11.39 -4.18
N LEU A 81 23.41 10.71 -5.16
CA LEU A 81 22.87 10.63 -6.52
C LEU A 81 21.60 9.77 -6.55
N TYR A 82 21.63 8.62 -5.87
CA TYR A 82 20.46 7.76 -5.71
C TYR A 82 19.32 8.51 -5.01
N PHE A 83 19.65 9.26 -3.96
CA PHE A 83 18.69 10.02 -3.18
C PHE A 83 18.05 11.18 -3.97
N SER A 84 18.84 11.98 -4.69
CA SER A 84 18.32 13.09 -5.51
C SER A 84 17.43 12.59 -6.65
N GLN A 85 17.82 11.51 -7.31
CA GLN A 85 17.03 10.92 -8.39
C GLN A 85 15.74 10.28 -7.88
N MET A 86 15.78 9.63 -6.72
CA MET A 86 14.56 9.14 -6.07
C MET A 86 13.61 10.29 -5.76
N GLN A 87 14.11 11.42 -5.27
CA GLN A 87 13.29 12.59 -4.99
C GLN A 87 12.66 13.15 -6.27
N GLU A 88 13.45 13.35 -7.34
CA GLU A 88 12.94 13.84 -8.62
C GLU A 88 11.83 12.94 -9.18
N MET A 89 11.99 11.62 -9.07
CA MET A 89 10.94 10.67 -9.46
C MET A 89 9.69 10.82 -8.61
N MET A 90 9.83 10.88 -7.28
CA MET A 90 8.67 11.01 -6.40
C MET A 90 7.94 12.34 -6.61
N TRP A 91 8.66 13.42 -6.93
CA TRP A 91 8.07 14.71 -7.31
C TRP A 91 7.30 14.64 -8.62
N MET A 92 7.86 14.02 -9.65
CA MET A 92 7.19 13.82 -10.93
C MET A 92 5.89 13.02 -10.75
N PHE A 93 5.96 11.93 -10.00
CA PHE A 93 4.82 11.09 -9.67
C PHE A 93 3.77 11.84 -8.86
N GLY A 94 4.20 12.58 -7.83
CA GLY A 94 3.33 13.45 -7.04
C GLY A 94 2.65 14.55 -7.86
N ASP A 95 3.34 15.14 -8.84
CA ASP A 95 2.76 16.15 -9.73
C ASP A 95 1.66 15.54 -10.63
N ILE A 96 1.86 14.32 -11.13
CA ILE A 96 0.85 13.60 -11.92
C ILE A 96 -0.40 13.33 -11.06
N ILE A 97 -0.23 12.81 -9.85
CA ILE A 97 -1.35 12.51 -8.94
C ILE A 97 -2.07 13.79 -8.53
N ARG A 98 -1.34 14.86 -8.22
CA ARG A 98 -1.94 16.15 -7.85
C ARG A 98 -2.81 16.70 -8.97
N ASN A 99 -2.33 16.65 -10.22
CA ASN A 99 -3.12 17.11 -11.37
C ASN A 99 -4.40 16.30 -11.53
N PHE A 100 -4.33 14.97 -11.41
CA PHE A 100 -5.52 14.12 -11.43
C PHE A 100 -6.50 14.47 -10.30
N CYS A 101 -6.00 14.62 -9.06
CA CYS A 101 -6.81 15.04 -7.93
C CYS A 101 -7.47 16.40 -8.17
N LYS A 102 -6.73 17.37 -8.71
CA LYS A 102 -7.23 18.71 -9.06
C LYS A 102 -8.35 18.65 -10.10
N ASP A 103 -8.18 17.88 -11.17
CA ASP A 103 -9.19 17.74 -12.22
C ASP A 103 -10.47 17.07 -11.69
N MET A 104 -10.32 16.06 -10.83
CA MET A 104 -11.41 15.35 -10.18
C MET A 104 -12.20 16.28 -9.23
N VAL A 105 -11.52 16.99 -8.33
CA VAL A 105 -12.16 17.93 -7.39
C VAL A 105 -12.81 19.10 -8.13
N SER A 106 -12.22 19.56 -9.24
CA SER A 106 -12.78 20.62 -10.07
C SER A 106 -14.04 20.17 -10.83
N ASN A 107 -14.24 18.86 -11.02
CA ASN A 107 -15.41 18.31 -11.69
C ASN A 107 -16.64 18.31 -10.77
N LYS A 108 -17.36 19.43 -10.78
CA LYS A 108 -18.58 19.63 -9.97
C LYS A 108 -19.63 18.54 -10.14
N LYS A 109 -19.79 17.99 -11.35
CA LYS A 109 -20.77 16.93 -11.62
C LYS A 109 -20.38 15.63 -10.92
N LEU A 110 -19.10 15.26 -11.01
CA LEU A 110 -18.56 14.09 -10.33
C LEU A 110 -18.61 14.27 -8.81
N MET A 111 -18.10 15.39 -8.29
CA MET A 111 -18.10 15.67 -6.85
C MET A 111 -19.49 15.66 -6.25
N LYS A 112 -20.47 16.27 -6.93
CA LYS A 112 -21.88 16.20 -6.51
C LYS A 112 -22.40 14.77 -6.48
N LYS A 113 -22.12 13.97 -7.51
CA LYS A 113 -22.52 12.54 -7.56
C LYS A 113 -21.89 11.75 -6.41
N LEU A 114 -20.62 11.96 -6.11
CA LEU A 114 -19.92 11.27 -5.02
C LEU A 114 -20.52 11.64 -3.66
N GLN A 115 -20.78 12.92 -3.43
CA GLN A 115 -21.44 13.40 -2.21
C GLN A 115 -22.86 12.82 -2.05
N GLU A 116 -23.66 12.82 -3.12
CA GLU A 116 -25.03 12.28 -3.11
C GLU A 116 -25.06 10.75 -2.92
N SER A 117 -23.98 10.05 -3.25
CA SER A 117 -23.87 8.60 -3.08
C SER A 117 -23.80 8.17 -1.60
N ARG A 118 -23.44 9.10 -0.70
CA ARG A 118 -23.34 8.92 0.76
C ARG A 118 -22.47 7.72 1.14
N PHE A 119 -21.19 7.80 0.79
CA PHE A 119 -20.21 6.82 1.23
C PHE A 119 -20.02 6.88 2.75
N ASP A 120 -19.76 5.73 3.36
CA ASP A 120 -19.55 5.61 4.81
C ASP A 120 -18.07 5.70 5.19
N VAL A 121 -17.16 5.41 4.25
CA VAL A 121 -15.70 5.42 4.48
C VAL A 121 -14.94 5.58 3.16
N VAL A 122 -13.80 6.25 3.22
CA VAL A 122 -12.79 6.27 2.15
C VAL A 122 -11.70 5.25 2.47
N PHE A 123 -11.35 4.41 1.50
CA PHE A 123 -10.22 3.49 1.60
C PHE A 123 -9.15 3.81 0.55
N ALA A 124 -7.90 3.92 0.98
CA ALA A 124 -6.83 4.37 0.09
C ALA A 124 -5.45 3.83 0.50
N ASP A 125 -4.48 3.99 -0.40
CA ASP A 125 -3.06 3.89 -0.07
C ASP A 125 -2.47 5.31 -0.02
N PRO A 126 -1.87 5.75 1.10
CA PRO A 126 -1.38 7.12 1.26
C PRO A 126 -0.20 7.45 0.34
N PHE A 127 0.39 6.43 -0.31
CA PHE A 127 1.35 6.65 -1.39
C PHE A 127 0.72 7.36 -2.60
N PHE A 128 -0.61 7.40 -2.70
CA PHE A 128 -1.35 8.10 -3.76
C PHE A 128 -2.26 9.17 -3.12
N PRO A 129 -1.74 10.38 -2.83
CA PRO A 129 -2.51 11.40 -2.09
C PRO A 129 -3.73 11.89 -2.88
N CYS A 130 -4.82 12.20 -2.18
CA CYS A 130 -6.06 12.90 -2.59
C CYS A 130 -7.25 12.38 -1.76
N SER A 131 -7.18 11.13 -1.32
CA SER A 131 -8.22 10.45 -0.55
C SER A 131 -8.59 11.16 0.75
N GLU A 132 -7.61 11.74 1.42
CA GLU A 132 -7.73 12.57 2.62
C GLU A 132 -8.42 13.90 2.33
N LEU A 133 -8.21 14.48 1.15
CA LEU A 133 -8.94 15.66 0.72
C LEU A 133 -10.41 15.32 0.47
N LEU A 134 -10.69 14.15 -0.14
CA LEU A 134 -12.06 13.65 -0.32
C LEU A 134 -12.75 13.37 1.02
N ALA A 135 -12.04 12.74 1.96
CA ALA A 135 -12.54 12.45 3.29
C ALA A 135 -12.93 13.74 4.04
N GLU A 136 -12.10 14.79 3.97
CA GLU A 136 -12.40 16.11 4.53
C GLU A 136 -13.58 16.80 3.83
N LEU A 137 -13.64 16.78 2.49
CA LEU A 137 -14.71 17.41 1.72
C LEU A 137 -16.08 16.77 1.97
N PHE A 138 -16.11 15.45 2.15
CA PHE A 138 -17.34 14.71 2.42
C PHE A 138 -17.61 14.49 3.91
N ASN A 139 -16.65 14.82 4.78
CA ASN A 139 -16.69 14.61 6.22
C ASN A 139 -17.01 13.15 6.58
N ILE A 140 -16.22 12.22 6.04
CA ILE A 140 -16.35 10.78 6.24
C ILE A 140 -15.02 10.16 6.69
N PRO A 141 -15.04 9.06 7.45
CA PRO A 141 -13.83 8.39 7.91
C PRO A 141 -12.88 7.97 6.77
N LEU A 142 -11.58 7.96 7.07
CA LEU A 142 -10.51 7.55 6.17
C LEU A 142 -9.73 6.38 6.75
N VAL A 143 -9.61 5.31 5.97
CA VAL A 143 -8.80 4.13 6.29
C VAL A 143 -7.68 3.99 5.27
N TYR A 144 -6.44 4.04 5.75
CA TYR A 144 -5.28 3.79 4.93
C TYR A 144 -4.84 2.34 4.96
N SER A 145 -4.32 1.86 3.84
CA SER A 145 -3.45 0.69 3.78
C SER A 145 -2.06 1.11 3.33
N LEU A 146 -1.03 0.86 4.15
CA LEU A 146 0.34 1.28 3.87
C LEU A 146 1.33 0.13 4.10
N ARG A 147 2.30 -0.07 3.20
CA ARG A 147 3.39 -1.05 3.40
C ARG A 147 4.61 -0.43 4.06
N PHE A 148 5.13 0.63 3.46
CA PHE A 148 6.09 1.57 4.03
C PHE A 148 6.23 2.78 3.09
N THR A 149 6.84 3.88 3.56
CA THR A 149 7.36 4.95 2.70
C THR A 149 8.89 5.10 2.82
N PRO A 150 9.59 5.63 1.81
CA PRO A 150 11.04 5.86 1.91
C PRO A 150 11.38 6.63 3.19
N GLY A 151 12.37 6.15 3.95
CA GLY A 151 12.76 6.79 5.21
C GLY A 151 11.74 6.72 6.35
N TYR A 152 10.64 5.99 6.18
CA TYR A 152 9.48 6.00 7.08
C TYR A 152 8.82 7.39 7.23
N ILE A 153 8.81 8.20 6.16
CA ILE A 153 8.35 9.60 6.21
C ILE A 153 6.89 9.71 6.67
N PHE A 154 5.95 9.01 6.03
CA PHE A 154 4.54 9.12 6.45
C PHE A 154 4.28 8.44 7.78
N GLU A 155 4.95 7.33 8.05
CA GLU A 155 4.89 6.64 9.32
C GLU A 155 5.30 7.57 10.47
N LYS A 156 6.38 8.35 10.33
CA LYS A 156 6.81 9.29 11.36
C LYS A 156 5.95 10.54 11.43
N HIS A 157 5.66 11.16 10.29
CA HIS A 157 5.08 12.51 10.25
C HIS A 157 3.56 12.55 10.17
N CYS A 158 2.92 11.51 9.62
CA CYS A 158 1.47 11.42 9.49
C CYS A 158 0.88 10.45 10.52
N VAL A 159 1.45 9.25 10.65
CA VAL A 159 0.96 8.25 11.62
C VAL A 159 1.39 8.63 13.04
N GLY A 160 2.65 9.05 13.23
CA GLY A 160 3.22 9.40 14.52
C GLY A 160 4.11 8.31 15.13
N PHE A 161 4.60 7.37 14.31
CA PHE A 161 5.57 6.37 14.75
C PHE A 161 6.91 7.00 15.13
N ILE A 162 7.57 6.40 16.11
CA ILE A 162 8.90 6.79 16.57
C ILE A 162 9.85 5.65 16.26
N PHE A 163 10.87 5.92 15.45
CA PHE A 163 11.89 4.94 15.06
C PHE A 163 13.28 5.37 15.56
N PRO A 164 13.75 4.86 16.71
CA PRO A 164 15.06 5.23 17.23
C PRO A 164 16.19 4.68 16.32
N PRO A 165 17.04 5.54 15.74
CA PRO A 165 18.03 5.13 14.75
C PRO A 165 19.20 4.33 15.36
N SER A 166 19.26 4.20 16.69
CA SER A 166 20.27 3.40 17.38
C SER A 166 20.05 1.89 17.24
N TYR A 167 18.82 1.45 16.96
CA TYR A 167 18.47 0.03 16.81
C TYR A 167 17.38 -0.25 15.76
N VAL A 168 16.63 0.75 15.30
CA VAL A 168 15.73 0.60 14.16
C VAL A 168 16.45 1.05 12.89
N PRO A 169 16.77 0.14 11.96
CA PRO A 169 17.32 0.52 10.67
C PRO A 169 16.27 1.26 9.83
N VAL A 170 16.70 2.33 9.17
CA VAL A 170 15.86 3.07 8.21
C VAL A 170 15.47 2.13 7.07
N VAL A 171 14.19 2.13 6.67
CA VAL A 171 13.75 1.31 5.54
C VAL A 171 14.56 1.64 4.29
N MET A 172 14.92 0.60 3.53
CA MET A 172 15.80 0.67 2.35
C MET A 172 17.29 0.94 2.65
N SER A 173 17.73 0.98 3.92
CA SER A 173 19.17 1.14 4.26
C SER A 173 20.01 -0.14 4.11
N GLU A 174 19.36 -1.30 3.93
CA GLU A 174 19.97 -2.65 3.92
C GLU A 174 20.65 -3.03 5.26
N LEU A 175 20.37 -2.26 6.33
CA LEU A 175 20.84 -2.53 7.69
C LEU A 175 19.86 -3.44 8.46
N SER A 176 20.35 -4.07 9.53
CA SER A 176 19.54 -4.88 10.47
C SER A 176 19.41 -4.19 11.83
N ASP A 177 18.72 -4.82 12.79
CA ASP A 177 18.72 -4.41 14.20
C ASP A 177 20.05 -4.66 14.92
N GLN A 178 20.89 -5.52 14.34
CA GLN A 178 22.23 -5.83 14.85
C GLN A 178 23.28 -4.97 14.13
N MET A 179 23.33 -3.68 14.49
CA MET A 179 24.29 -2.72 13.93
C MET A 179 25.51 -2.52 14.82
N THR A 180 26.69 -2.57 14.22
CA THR A 180 27.95 -2.02 14.77
C THR A 180 27.82 -0.51 14.99
N PHE A 181 28.77 0.09 15.73
CA PHE A 181 28.79 1.54 15.94
C PHE A 181 28.78 2.32 14.61
N MET A 182 29.59 1.92 13.62
CA MET A 182 29.66 2.63 12.34
C MET A 182 28.39 2.45 11.51
N GLU A 183 27.74 1.29 11.58
CA GLU A 183 26.44 1.09 10.94
C GLU A 183 25.35 1.94 11.59
N ARG A 184 25.39 2.16 12.92
CA ARG A 184 24.47 3.11 13.59
C ARG A 184 24.71 4.55 13.16
N VAL A 185 25.98 4.95 13.00
CA VAL A 185 26.32 6.27 12.45
C VAL A 185 25.78 6.42 11.02
N LYS A 186 25.99 5.40 10.17
CA LYS A 186 25.41 5.34 8.83
C LYS A 186 23.88 5.45 8.89
N ASN A 187 23.22 4.66 9.72
CA ASN A 187 21.76 4.68 9.89
C ASN A 187 21.23 6.05 10.31
N MET A 188 21.94 6.72 11.23
CA MET A 188 21.62 8.09 11.64
C MET A 188 21.71 9.07 10.47
N ILE A 189 22.75 8.95 9.62
CA ILE A 189 22.89 9.78 8.42
C ILE A 189 21.74 9.53 7.44
N TYR A 190 21.33 8.27 7.22
CA TYR A 190 20.15 7.95 6.41
C TYR A 190 18.90 8.63 6.97
N MET A 191 18.65 8.51 8.27
CA MET A 191 17.48 9.09 8.92
C MET A 191 17.47 10.62 8.74
N LEU A 192 18.57 11.30 9.05
CA LEU A 192 18.68 12.75 8.91
C LEU A 192 18.52 13.20 7.46
N SER A 193 19.06 12.43 6.51
CA SER A 193 18.90 12.72 5.10
C SER A 193 17.43 12.66 4.72
N PHE A 194 16.71 11.59 5.08
CA PHE A 194 15.28 11.48 4.81
C PHE A 194 14.44 12.57 5.49
N ASP A 195 14.79 13.00 6.70
CA ASP A 195 13.97 13.94 7.47
C ASP A 195 14.19 15.39 7.10
N PHE A 196 15.39 15.74 6.64
CA PHE A 196 15.76 17.14 6.38
C PHE A 196 16.08 17.42 4.91
N CYS A 197 16.50 16.43 4.14
CA CYS A 197 16.91 16.61 2.75
C CYS A 197 15.89 16.02 1.77
N PHE A 198 15.22 14.92 2.11
CA PHE A 198 14.23 14.30 1.22
C PHE A 198 12.90 15.03 1.31
N GLN A 199 12.29 15.25 0.17
CA GLN A 199 10.87 15.57 0.11
C GLN A 199 10.17 14.56 -0.77
N MET A 200 9.28 13.75 -0.16
CA MET A 200 8.53 12.74 -0.91
C MET A 200 7.71 13.40 -2.03
N TYR A 201 7.09 14.53 -1.75
CA TYR A 201 6.45 15.37 -2.76
C TYR A 201 6.89 16.81 -2.60
N ASP A 202 6.64 17.64 -3.62
CA ASP A 202 6.69 19.09 -3.49
C ASP A 202 5.57 19.55 -2.54
N LEU A 203 5.84 19.47 -1.23
CA LEU A 203 4.87 19.72 -0.17
C LEU A 203 4.27 21.13 -0.28
N LYS A 204 5.06 22.11 -0.72
CA LYS A 204 4.58 23.48 -0.91
C LYS A 204 3.44 23.53 -1.94
N LYS A 205 3.59 22.84 -3.08
CA LYS A 205 2.52 22.79 -4.09
C LYS A 205 1.30 22.03 -3.59
N TRP A 206 1.48 20.95 -2.83
CA TRP A 206 0.39 20.17 -2.27
C TRP A 206 -0.39 20.93 -1.19
N ASP A 207 0.32 21.55 -0.25
CA ASP A 207 -0.25 22.36 0.84
C ASP A 207 -1.04 23.55 0.29
N GLN A 208 -0.49 24.22 -0.74
CA GLN A 208 -1.20 25.29 -1.44
C GLN A 208 -2.48 24.76 -2.09
N PHE A 209 -2.40 23.66 -2.84
CA PHE A 209 -3.56 23.06 -3.50
C PHE A 209 -4.65 22.66 -2.50
N TYR A 210 -4.30 22.03 -1.38
CA TYR A 210 -5.27 21.61 -0.36
C TYR A 210 -5.90 22.81 0.34
N SER A 211 -5.09 23.82 0.67
CA SER A 211 -5.58 25.05 1.28
C SER A 211 -6.55 25.80 0.37
N GLU A 212 -6.27 25.85 -0.94
CA GLU A 212 -7.15 26.47 -1.95
C GLU A 212 -8.48 25.72 -2.07
N VAL A 213 -8.46 24.39 -2.12
CA VAL A 213 -9.67 23.57 -2.24
C VAL A 213 -10.55 23.66 -0.99
N LEU A 214 -9.95 23.60 0.20
CA LEU A 214 -10.69 23.61 1.47
C LEU A 214 -11.06 25.03 1.93
N GLY A 215 -10.49 26.07 1.33
CA GLY A 215 -10.72 27.46 1.71
C GLY A 215 -10.16 27.85 3.08
N ARG A 216 -9.22 27.06 3.62
CA ARG A 216 -8.54 27.30 4.91
C ARG A 216 -7.10 26.82 4.84
N PRO A 217 -6.15 27.44 5.57
CA PRO A 217 -4.79 26.92 5.66
C PRO A 217 -4.77 25.49 6.17
N THR A 218 -4.07 24.60 5.46
CA THR A 218 -3.79 23.23 5.90
C THR A 218 -2.55 22.68 5.18
N THR A 219 -2.09 21.51 5.59
CA THR A 219 -0.98 20.81 4.93
C THR A 219 -1.38 19.39 4.55
N LEU A 220 -0.71 18.83 3.55
CA LEU A 220 -0.87 17.43 3.15
C LEU A 220 -0.67 16.49 4.35
N THR A 221 0.41 16.70 5.11
CA THR A 221 0.76 15.93 6.30
C THR A 221 -0.31 16.01 7.38
N GLU A 222 -0.83 17.21 7.68
CA GLU A 222 -1.93 17.39 8.64
C GLU A 222 -3.18 16.63 8.20
N THR A 223 -3.52 16.70 6.92
CA THR A 223 -4.72 16.07 6.36
C THR A 223 -4.60 14.55 6.38
N MET A 224 -3.44 14.00 6.01
CA MET A 224 -3.14 12.57 6.11
C MET A 224 -3.16 12.08 7.55
N GLY A 225 -2.62 12.86 8.50
CA GLY A 225 -2.56 12.48 9.91
C GLY A 225 -3.91 12.36 10.61
N LYS A 226 -5.00 12.82 9.98
CA LYS A 226 -6.37 12.67 10.48
C LYS A 226 -7.02 11.33 10.13
N ALA A 227 -6.33 10.45 9.41
CA ALA A 227 -6.88 9.14 9.08
C ALA A 227 -7.28 8.36 10.34
N ASP A 228 -8.49 7.81 10.32
CA ASP A 228 -9.10 7.09 11.44
C ASP A 228 -8.42 5.75 11.72
N ILE A 229 -7.93 5.06 10.68
CA ILE A 229 -7.23 3.78 10.79
C ILE A 229 -6.08 3.69 9.79
N TRP A 230 -4.95 3.15 10.25
CA TRP A 230 -3.80 2.78 9.43
C TRP A 230 -3.61 1.27 9.45
N LEU A 231 -3.90 0.62 8.33
CA LEU A 231 -3.64 -0.80 8.11
C LEU A 231 -2.22 -0.98 7.56
N ILE A 232 -1.27 -1.34 8.43
CA ILE A 232 0.12 -1.57 8.04
C ILE A 232 0.27 -2.97 7.45
N ARG A 233 0.64 -3.05 6.17
CA ARG A 233 0.79 -4.30 5.39
C ARG A 233 2.08 -5.07 5.74
N ASN A 234 2.31 -5.26 7.02
CA ASN A 234 3.38 -6.10 7.54
C ASN A 234 2.86 -6.85 8.77
N SER A 235 3.54 -7.91 9.19
CA SER A 235 3.27 -8.52 10.49
C SER A 235 4.07 -7.81 11.57
N TRP A 236 3.48 -7.67 12.76
CA TRP A 236 4.19 -7.24 13.97
C TRP A 236 5.46 -8.05 14.21
N ASN A 237 5.44 -9.35 13.89
CA ASN A 237 6.60 -10.25 14.07
C ASN A 237 7.82 -9.90 13.20
N PHE A 238 7.63 -9.10 12.14
CA PHE A 238 8.70 -8.67 11.24
C PHE A 238 9.05 -7.19 11.40
N GLN A 239 8.51 -6.53 12.43
CA GLN A 239 8.81 -5.13 12.72
C GLN A 239 9.87 -5.03 13.80
N PHE A 240 10.69 -3.99 13.69
CA PHE A 240 11.59 -3.61 14.77
C PHE A 240 10.77 -3.09 15.96
N PRO A 241 11.22 -3.28 17.21
CA PRO A 241 10.48 -2.80 18.37
C PRO A 241 10.26 -1.29 18.34
N HIS A 242 9.01 -0.83 18.33
CA HIS A 242 8.67 0.59 18.47
C HIS A 242 7.28 0.77 19.08
N PRO A 243 6.96 1.95 19.64
CA PRO A 243 5.62 2.23 20.15
C PRO A 243 4.56 2.16 19.03
N LEU A 244 3.38 1.63 19.38
CA LEU A 244 2.22 1.57 18.49
C LEU A 244 1.15 2.55 18.95
N LEU A 245 0.33 2.98 17.98
CA LEU A 245 -0.79 3.89 18.22
C LEU A 245 -2.12 3.12 18.13
N PRO A 246 -3.17 3.56 18.86
CA PRO A 246 -4.44 2.84 18.92
C PRO A 246 -5.18 2.70 17.58
N ASN A 247 -4.90 3.60 16.64
CA ASN A 247 -5.50 3.62 15.31
C ASN A 247 -4.67 2.86 14.27
N VAL A 248 -3.77 1.97 14.69
CA VAL A 248 -2.87 1.24 13.79
C VAL A 248 -3.01 -0.26 13.98
N ASP A 249 -3.28 -0.96 12.89
CA ASP A 249 -3.38 -2.43 12.85
C ASP A 249 -2.41 -3.03 11.84
N PHE A 250 -1.74 -4.12 12.23
CA PHE A 250 -0.85 -4.87 11.36
C PHE A 250 -1.61 -5.96 10.62
N VAL A 251 -1.76 -5.78 9.31
CA VAL A 251 -2.47 -6.69 8.40
C VAL A 251 -1.49 -7.46 7.51
N GLY A 252 -0.44 -8.01 8.11
CA GLY A 252 0.48 -8.90 7.39
C GLY A 252 -0.22 -10.15 6.88
N GLY A 253 0.17 -10.64 5.69
CA GLY A 253 -0.35 -11.91 5.18
C GLY A 253 -1.74 -11.86 4.53
N LEU A 254 -2.22 -10.68 4.12
CA LEU A 254 -3.50 -10.52 3.42
C LEU A 254 -3.67 -11.45 2.21
N HIS A 255 -2.57 -11.75 1.52
CA HIS A 255 -2.55 -12.61 0.33
C HIS A 255 -2.60 -14.10 0.64
N CYS A 256 -2.41 -14.50 1.90
CA CYS A 256 -2.38 -15.90 2.29
C CYS A 256 -3.79 -16.48 2.24
N LYS A 257 -4.02 -17.39 1.30
CA LYS A 257 -5.27 -18.15 1.16
C LYS A 257 -5.02 -19.62 1.54
N PRO A 258 -6.05 -20.36 2.00
CA PRO A 258 -5.91 -21.80 2.20
C PRO A 258 -5.35 -22.48 0.95
N ALA A 259 -4.38 -23.38 1.16
CA ALA A 259 -3.74 -24.10 0.07
C ALA A 259 -4.79 -24.89 -0.72
N LYS A 260 -4.80 -24.69 -2.04
CA LYS A 260 -5.60 -25.50 -2.97
C LYS A 260 -4.71 -26.62 -3.52
N PRO A 261 -5.28 -27.79 -3.86
CA PRO A 261 -4.54 -28.82 -4.58
C PRO A 261 -3.90 -28.25 -5.85
N LEU A 262 -2.68 -28.70 -6.16
CA LEU A 262 -2.02 -28.28 -7.40
C LEU A 262 -2.78 -28.85 -8.61
N PRO A 263 -2.85 -28.11 -9.73
CA PRO A 263 -3.24 -28.70 -11.00
C PRO A 263 -2.39 -29.93 -11.31
N LYS A 264 -2.96 -30.96 -11.95
CA LYS A 264 -2.27 -32.25 -12.19
C LYS A 264 -0.88 -32.08 -12.79
N GLU A 265 -0.73 -31.22 -13.80
CA GLU A 265 0.57 -30.95 -14.44
C GLU A 265 1.60 -30.33 -13.48
N MET A 266 1.16 -29.45 -12.58
CA MET A 266 2.02 -28.85 -11.56
C MET A 266 2.41 -29.87 -10.50
N GLU A 267 1.47 -30.71 -10.07
CA GLU A 267 1.73 -31.81 -9.14
C GLU A 267 2.75 -32.77 -9.73
N GLU A 268 2.56 -33.23 -10.97
CA GLU A 268 3.51 -34.10 -11.68
C GLU A 268 4.89 -33.45 -11.81
N PHE A 269 4.95 -32.15 -12.13
CA PHE A 269 6.21 -31.39 -12.17
C PHE A 269 6.91 -31.39 -10.80
N VAL A 270 6.19 -31.07 -9.72
CA VAL A 270 6.77 -31.00 -8.36
C VAL A 270 7.22 -32.39 -7.90
N GLN A 271 6.36 -33.41 -8.05
CA GLN A 271 6.66 -34.78 -7.64
C GLN A 271 7.83 -35.38 -8.41
N SER A 272 7.98 -35.04 -9.70
CA SER A 272 9.11 -35.51 -10.52
C SER A 272 10.48 -34.94 -10.09
N SER A 273 10.52 -33.98 -9.17
CA SER A 273 11.77 -33.49 -8.58
C SER A 273 12.30 -34.40 -7.45
N GLY A 274 11.48 -35.33 -6.96
CA GLY A 274 11.86 -36.30 -5.93
C GLY A 274 12.36 -35.64 -4.64
N GLU A 275 13.47 -36.14 -4.11
CA GLU A 275 14.07 -35.67 -2.85
C GLU A 275 14.71 -34.28 -2.94
N HIS A 276 14.98 -33.78 -4.14
CA HIS A 276 15.66 -32.49 -4.31
C HIS A 276 14.75 -31.30 -4.00
N GLY A 277 13.43 -31.46 -4.13
CA GLY A 277 12.45 -30.38 -3.96
C GLY A 277 12.39 -29.44 -5.16
N VAL A 278 11.69 -28.31 -5.04
CA VAL A 278 11.48 -27.35 -6.14
C VAL A 278 11.89 -25.93 -5.77
N VAL A 279 12.28 -25.14 -6.78
CA VAL A 279 12.51 -23.70 -6.66
C VAL A 279 11.45 -22.97 -7.47
N VAL A 280 10.74 -22.04 -6.81
CA VAL A 280 9.86 -21.08 -7.50
C VAL A 280 10.65 -19.80 -7.74
N PHE A 281 10.86 -19.46 -8.99
CA PHE A 281 11.59 -18.26 -9.41
C PHE A 281 10.61 -17.22 -9.96
N SER A 282 10.61 -16.04 -9.34
CA SER A 282 9.82 -14.90 -9.80
C SER A 282 10.57 -13.60 -9.58
N LEU A 283 10.48 -12.70 -10.55
CA LEU A 283 11.11 -11.37 -10.53
C LEU A 283 10.13 -10.27 -10.10
N GLY A 284 8.93 -10.66 -9.67
CA GLY A 284 7.87 -9.73 -9.30
C GLY A 284 7.19 -9.07 -10.50
N SER A 285 6.33 -8.09 -10.22
CA SER A 285 5.45 -7.47 -11.23
C SER A 285 6.11 -6.41 -12.10
N MET A 286 7.25 -5.85 -11.67
CA MET A 286 7.87 -4.70 -12.33
C MET A 286 8.86 -5.10 -13.44
N VAL A 287 9.31 -6.35 -13.45
CA VAL A 287 10.22 -6.87 -14.48
C VAL A 287 9.39 -7.45 -15.62
N THR A 288 9.11 -6.64 -16.64
CA THR A 288 8.30 -7.04 -17.80
C THR A 288 9.16 -7.60 -18.95
N ASN A 289 10.43 -7.20 -19.03
CA ASN A 289 11.36 -7.66 -20.07
C ASN A 289 12.79 -7.71 -19.52
N MET A 290 13.59 -8.65 -20.02
CA MET A 290 14.99 -8.84 -19.65
C MET A 290 15.82 -9.12 -20.89
N LYS A 291 17.02 -8.53 -20.96
CA LYS A 291 17.99 -8.85 -22.01
C LYS A 291 18.32 -10.35 -21.97
N ALA A 292 18.35 -10.99 -23.13
CA ALA A 292 18.62 -12.42 -23.26
C ALA A 292 19.93 -12.84 -22.57
N GLU A 293 20.96 -11.99 -22.61
CA GLU A 293 22.22 -12.22 -21.90
C GLU A 293 22.02 -12.41 -20.39
N ARG A 294 21.31 -11.50 -19.72
CA ARG A 294 21.01 -11.62 -18.28
C ARG A 294 20.11 -12.82 -17.99
N ALA A 295 19.11 -13.08 -18.84
CA ALA A 295 18.22 -14.23 -18.70
C ALA A 295 18.99 -15.55 -18.79
N ASN A 296 19.94 -15.65 -19.74
CA ASN A 296 20.80 -16.81 -19.92
C ASN A 296 21.73 -17.02 -18.72
N VAL A 297 22.27 -15.95 -18.13
CA VAL A 297 23.09 -16.04 -16.91
C VAL A 297 22.27 -16.62 -15.76
N ILE A 298 21.06 -16.11 -15.53
CA ILE A 298 20.16 -16.61 -14.48
C ILE A 298 19.78 -18.07 -14.74
N ALA A 299 19.37 -18.40 -15.96
CA ALA A 299 19.01 -19.76 -16.36
C ALA A 299 20.19 -20.73 -16.20
N SER A 300 21.40 -20.32 -16.58
CA SER A 300 22.61 -21.14 -16.44
C SER A 300 22.99 -21.38 -14.99
N ALA A 301 22.75 -20.42 -14.10
CA ALA A 301 22.95 -20.59 -12.66
C ALA A 301 21.89 -21.53 -12.06
N LEU A 302 20.62 -21.34 -12.41
CA LEU A 302 19.51 -22.20 -11.96
C LEU A 302 19.59 -23.63 -12.53
N ALA A 303 20.26 -23.83 -13.67
CA ALA A 303 20.49 -25.16 -14.24
C ALA A 303 21.55 -25.98 -13.48
N GLN A 304 22.35 -25.36 -12.60
CA GLN A 304 23.40 -26.05 -11.84
C GLN A 304 22.89 -26.68 -10.54
N ILE A 305 21.68 -26.34 -10.12
CA ILE A 305 21.10 -26.89 -8.88
C ILE A 305 20.26 -28.15 -9.20
N PRO A 306 20.19 -29.12 -8.28
CA PRO A 306 19.47 -30.37 -8.51
C PRO A 306 17.94 -30.23 -8.45
N GLN A 307 17.42 -29.09 -7.95
CA GLN A 307 15.99 -28.80 -7.91
C GLN A 307 15.42 -28.51 -9.29
N LYS A 308 14.19 -28.96 -9.54
CA LYS A 308 13.39 -28.41 -10.64
C LYS A 308 13.01 -26.96 -10.33
N VAL A 309 13.19 -26.11 -11.32
CA VAL A 309 12.92 -24.67 -11.22
C VAL A 309 11.73 -24.31 -12.09
N ARG A 310 10.79 -23.52 -11.55
CA ARG A 310 9.63 -22.99 -12.26
C ARG A 310 9.41 -21.52 -11.94
#